data_AF-A0A7X6TLX8-F1
#
_entry.id   AF-A0A7X6TLX8-F1
#
_cell.length_a   1.000
_cell.length_b   1.000
_cell.length_c   1.000
_cell.angle_alpha   90.00
_cell.angle_beta   90.00
_cell.angle_gamma   90.00
#
_symmetry.space_group_name_H-M   'P 1'
#
loop_
_entity.id
_entity.type
_entity.pdbx_description
1 polymer ?
#
loop_
_entity_poly.entity_id
_entity_poly.type
_entity_poly.pdbx_seq_one_letter_code
_entity_poly.pdbx_strand_id
1 'polypeptide(L)'
;LLDPSFQFVGGNLLRDIISNISAVMEVKSSLGTIVAAPTAGSCGVVPGTVLTVAKSLNAEREIVLRALFVAGLIGIFIAFDSTFSAELAGCQAECGSGSGMAAGALAYLMCGDLRQILNSAAMALQSLIGLVCDPVAGRVEVPCLGKNILAGHNALACANMALAGFDPVILLSETIQAMDEAGRMLPAGLRCTTGAGLANTDTSRQIGEVLLEKGCKSCLN
;
A
#
# COMPACT_ATOMS: atom_id res chain seq x y z
N LEU A 1 7.50 -14.52 22.12
CA LEU A 1 8.41 -13.40 22.41
C LEU A 1 9.74 -13.76 21.77
N LEU A 2 10.15 -13.03 20.73
CA LEU A 2 11.34 -13.37 19.94
C LEU A 2 12.60 -13.32 20.82
N ASP A 3 13.51 -14.26 20.60
CA ASP A 3 14.84 -14.30 21.20
C ASP A 3 15.55 -12.93 21.02
N PRO A 4 16.14 -12.32 22.06
CA PRO A 4 16.88 -11.06 21.93
C PRO A 4 18.03 -11.10 20.92
N SER A 5 18.52 -12.29 20.57
CA SER A 5 19.52 -12.51 19.52
C SER A 5 18.92 -12.60 18.10
N PHE A 6 17.59 -12.62 17.98
CA PHE A 6 16.91 -12.70 16.69
C PHE A 6 17.17 -11.45 15.86
N GLN A 7 17.90 -11.64 14.76
CA GLN A 7 18.14 -10.60 13.77
C GLN A 7 17.18 -10.79 12.59
N PHE A 8 16.45 -9.72 12.26
CA PHE A 8 15.62 -9.69 11.06
C PHE A 8 16.51 -9.67 9.81
N VAL A 9 16.25 -10.58 8.88
CA VAL A 9 16.87 -10.56 7.56
C VAL A 9 16.39 -9.31 6.81
N GLY A 10 17.32 -8.63 6.13
CA GLY A 10 17.05 -7.37 5.44
C GLY A 10 17.28 -6.10 6.29
N GLY A 11 17.76 -6.27 7.53
CA GLY A 11 18.27 -5.17 8.35
C GLY A 11 17.20 -4.34 9.05
N ASN A 12 17.69 -3.34 9.79
CA ASN A 12 16.87 -2.55 10.71
C ASN A 12 15.77 -1.76 9.99
N LEU A 13 16.06 -1.21 8.80
CA LEU A 13 15.12 -0.36 8.09
C LEU A 13 13.86 -1.13 7.66
N LEU A 14 14.00 -2.33 7.12
CA LEU A 14 12.84 -3.14 6.71
C LEU A 14 11.97 -3.51 7.92
N ARG A 15 12.60 -3.94 9.01
CA ARG A 15 11.89 -4.19 10.28
C ARG A 15 11.14 -2.94 10.76
N ASP A 16 11.77 -1.78 10.73
CA ASP A 16 11.16 -0.55 11.22
C ASP A 16 9.98 -0.10 10.31
N ILE A 17 10.05 -0.38 9.00
CA ILE A 17 8.92 -0.19 8.07
C ILE A 17 7.77 -1.14 8.44
N ILE A 18 8.05 -2.42 8.68
CA ILE A 18 7.02 -3.39 9.15
C ILE A 18 6.36 -2.85 10.42
N SER A 19 7.17 -2.47 11.41
CA SER A 19 6.70 -1.99 12.72
C SER A 19 5.79 -0.76 12.59
N ASN A 20 6.23 0.27 11.85
CA ASN A 20 5.50 1.52 11.73
C ASN A 20 4.24 1.40 10.87
N ILE A 21 4.27 0.59 9.81
CA ILE A 21 3.05 0.27 9.05
C ILE A 21 2.05 -0.48 9.94
N SER A 22 2.51 -1.49 10.69
CA SER A 22 1.65 -2.23 11.62
C SER A 22 1.01 -1.31 12.66
N ALA A 23 1.78 -0.41 13.26
CA ALA A 23 1.24 0.54 14.23
C ALA A 23 0.11 1.40 13.64
N VAL A 24 0.27 1.94 12.42
CA VAL A 24 -0.79 2.73 11.75
C VAL A 24 -2.02 1.87 11.45
N MET A 25 -1.81 0.65 10.96
CA MET A 25 -2.90 -0.27 10.63
C MET A 25 -3.64 -0.78 11.86
N GLU A 26 -2.96 -0.97 12.99
CA GLU A 26 -3.59 -1.31 14.28
C GLU A 26 -4.45 -0.16 14.82
N VAL A 27 -3.99 1.09 14.71
CA VAL A 27 -4.82 2.27 15.04
C VAL A 27 -6.05 2.31 14.14
N LYS A 28 -5.90 1.99 12.85
CA LYS A 28 -7.04 1.91 11.93
C LYS A 28 -8.02 0.81 12.33
N SER A 29 -7.53 -0.40 12.60
CA SER A 29 -8.36 -1.55 12.98
C SER A 29 -9.05 -1.37 14.34
N SER A 30 -8.48 -0.57 15.23
CA SER A 30 -9.09 -0.16 16.50
C SER A 30 -10.04 1.04 16.39
N LEU A 31 -10.39 1.46 15.17
CA LEU A 31 -11.28 2.60 14.88
C LEU A 31 -10.75 3.95 15.42
N GLY A 32 -9.43 4.07 15.54
CA GLY A 32 -8.76 5.32 15.85
C GLY A 32 -8.81 6.33 14.70
N THR A 33 -8.26 7.51 14.94
CA THR A 33 -8.12 8.54 13.90
C THR A 33 -6.98 8.20 12.97
N ILE A 34 -7.27 8.19 11.66
CA ILE A 34 -6.29 7.91 10.60
C ILE A 34 -6.33 8.99 9.52
N VAL A 35 -5.25 9.03 8.74
CA VAL A 35 -5.19 9.82 7.51
C VAL A 35 -5.24 8.86 6.33
N ALA A 36 -6.18 9.05 5.41
CA ALA A 36 -6.28 8.24 4.21
C ALA A 36 -5.05 8.46 3.30
N ALA A 37 -4.48 7.37 2.77
CA ALA A 37 -3.28 7.45 1.93
C ALA A 37 -3.16 6.29 0.90
N PRO A 38 -3.93 6.28 -0.19
CA PRO A 38 -5.03 7.20 -0.50
C PRO A 38 -6.36 6.83 0.18
N THR A 39 -6.52 5.62 0.72
CA THR A 39 -7.75 5.20 1.41
C THR A 39 -7.48 4.85 2.87
N ALA A 40 -8.54 4.52 3.62
CA ALA A 40 -8.41 3.93 4.94
C ALA A 40 -7.82 2.50 4.88
N GLY A 41 -8.02 1.76 3.78
CA GLY A 41 -7.50 0.41 3.61
C GLY A 41 -5.98 0.36 3.38
N SER A 42 -5.41 1.41 2.80
CA SER A 42 -3.98 1.56 2.51
C SER A 42 -3.27 2.62 3.37
N CYS A 43 -3.91 3.11 4.44
CA CYS A 43 -3.42 4.27 5.19
C CYS A 43 -2.05 4.06 5.84
N GLY A 44 -1.59 2.82 5.99
CA GLY A 44 -0.28 2.50 6.54
C GLY A 44 0.87 2.76 5.58
N VAL A 45 0.66 2.64 4.26
CA VAL A 45 1.75 2.59 3.28
C VAL A 45 2.60 3.87 3.29
N VAL A 46 1.99 5.02 2.98
CA VAL A 46 2.74 6.28 2.87
C VAL A 46 3.37 6.70 4.20
N PRO A 47 2.63 6.87 5.32
CA PRO A 47 3.25 7.32 6.57
C PRO A 47 4.21 6.28 7.16
N GLY A 48 3.85 4.99 7.14
CA GLY A 48 4.66 3.92 7.72
C GLY A 48 5.96 3.66 6.93
N THR A 49 6.01 3.97 5.64
CA THR A 49 7.23 3.85 4.84
C THR A 49 8.01 5.15 4.75
N VAL A 50 7.40 6.24 4.26
CA VAL A 50 8.10 7.49 3.95
C VAL A 50 8.70 8.13 5.20
N LEU A 51 7.96 8.18 6.31
CA LEU A 51 8.46 8.77 7.55
C LEU A 51 9.54 7.91 8.20
N THR A 52 9.46 6.58 8.05
CA THR A 52 10.48 5.66 8.55
C THR A 52 11.80 5.85 7.80
N VAL A 53 11.74 5.92 6.47
CA VAL A 53 12.94 6.15 5.65
C VAL A 53 13.50 7.54 5.91
N ALA A 54 12.65 8.58 5.94
CA ALA A 54 13.06 9.94 6.29
C ALA A 54 13.82 10.00 7.63
N LYS A 55 13.30 9.32 8.66
CA LYS A 55 13.96 9.23 9.97
C LYS A 55 15.31 8.52 9.87
N SER A 56 15.41 7.43 9.12
CA SER A 56 16.68 6.71 8.93
C SER A 56 17.74 7.54 8.20
N LEU A 57 17.33 8.45 7.32
CA LEU A 57 18.19 9.39 6.60
C LEU A 57 18.50 10.66 7.41
N ASN A 58 17.94 10.83 8.61
CA ASN A 58 17.97 12.08 9.37
C ASN A 58 17.51 13.29 8.52
N ALA A 59 16.50 13.07 7.67
CA ALA A 59 16.04 14.08 6.73
C ALA A 59 15.42 15.28 7.46
N GLU A 60 15.73 16.48 6.99
CA GLU A 60 15.16 17.71 7.51
C GLU A 60 13.64 17.76 7.27
N ARG A 61 12.91 18.38 8.19
CA ARG A 61 11.44 18.49 8.13
C ARG A 61 10.94 19.01 6.78
N GLU A 62 11.59 20.03 6.23
CA GLU A 62 11.18 20.63 4.95
C GLU A 62 11.30 19.63 3.78
N ILE A 63 12.34 18.80 3.79
CA ILE A 63 12.54 17.74 2.78
C ILE A 63 11.46 16.66 2.93
N VAL A 64 11.11 16.30 4.16
CA VAL A 64 10.01 15.34 4.43
C VAL A 64 8.67 15.89 3.93
N LEU A 65 8.38 17.16 4.17
CA LEU A 65 7.15 17.80 3.68
C LEU A 65 7.08 17.78 2.15
N ARG A 66 8.19 18.09 1.46
CA ARG A 66 8.25 18.02 0.00
C ARG A 66 8.09 16.60 -0.53
N ALA A 67 8.65 15.60 0.14
CA ALA A 67 8.41 14.20 -0.21
C ALA A 67 6.93 13.81 -0.10
N LEU A 68 6.23 14.28 0.94
CA LEU A 68 4.79 14.05 1.09
C LEU A 68 3.98 14.78 0.00
N PHE A 69 4.40 15.97 -0.44
CA PHE A 69 3.80 16.62 -1.61
C PHE A 69 4.02 15.84 -2.90
N VAL A 70 5.20 15.23 -3.10
CA VAL A 70 5.46 14.33 -4.23
C VAL A 70 4.52 13.13 -4.18
N ALA A 71 4.34 12.47 -3.02
CA ALA A 71 3.36 11.40 -2.87
C ALA A 71 1.94 11.86 -3.26
N GLY A 72 1.54 13.05 -2.82
CA GLY A 72 0.25 13.65 -3.18
C GLY A 72 0.09 13.90 -4.69
N LEU A 73 1.13 14.40 -5.37
CA LEU A 73 1.11 14.62 -6.82
C LEU A 73 0.97 13.31 -7.60
N ILE A 74 1.68 12.26 -7.21
CA ILE A 74 1.49 10.92 -7.79
C ILE A 74 0.06 10.43 -7.56
N GLY A 75 -0.49 10.66 -6.37
CA GLY A 75 -1.89 10.37 -6.06
C GLY A 75 -2.86 11.12 -6.98
N ILE A 76 -2.59 12.39 -7.30
CA ILE A 76 -3.41 13.18 -8.24
C ILE A 76 -3.39 12.55 -9.65
N PHE A 77 -2.24 12.11 -10.14
CA PHE A 77 -2.17 11.43 -11.44
C PHE A 77 -2.98 10.14 -11.47
N ILE A 78 -2.90 9.33 -10.40
CA ILE A 78 -3.69 8.10 -10.27
C ILE A 78 -5.19 8.42 -10.22
N ALA A 79 -5.58 9.44 -9.45
CA ALA A 79 -6.98 9.83 -9.31
C ALA A 79 -7.59 10.37 -10.60
N PHE A 80 -6.77 10.93 -11.50
CA PHE A 80 -7.22 11.48 -12.78
C PHE A 80 -7.51 10.38 -13.81
N ASP A 81 -6.62 9.39 -13.92
CA ASP A 81 -6.72 8.33 -14.94
C ASP A 81 -7.25 6.99 -14.41
N SER A 82 -7.49 6.86 -13.10
CA SER A 82 -7.98 5.64 -12.45
C SER A 82 -8.89 5.92 -11.24
N THR A 83 -8.89 5.03 -10.26
CA THR A 83 -9.73 5.06 -9.05
C THR A 83 -8.95 4.61 -7.83
N PHE A 84 -9.43 4.99 -6.65
CA PHE A 84 -8.96 4.44 -5.37
C PHE A 84 -9.94 3.43 -4.76
N SER A 85 -11.04 3.11 -5.44
CA SER A 85 -12.03 2.15 -4.94
C SER A 85 -11.60 0.71 -5.22
N ALA A 86 -11.37 -0.05 -4.15
CA ALA A 86 -11.13 -1.48 -4.24
C ALA A 86 -12.36 -2.28 -4.67
N GLU A 87 -13.57 -1.74 -4.50
CA GLU A 87 -14.80 -2.30 -5.03
C GLU A 87 -14.83 -2.27 -6.56
N LEU A 88 -14.17 -1.28 -7.18
CA LEU A 88 -14.12 -1.11 -8.63
C LEU A 88 -12.93 -1.83 -9.27
N ALA A 89 -11.75 -1.75 -8.65
CA ALA A 89 -10.49 -2.15 -9.27
C ALA A 89 -9.58 -3.02 -8.39
N GLY A 90 -10.07 -3.56 -7.27
CA GLY A 90 -9.26 -4.39 -6.37
C GLY A 90 -8.24 -3.60 -5.55
N CYS A 91 -7.40 -4.31 -4.78
CA CYS A 91 -6.49 -3.68 -3.82
C CYS A 91 -5.29 -2.99 -4.50
N GLN A 92 -5.03 -3.26 -5.78
CA GLN A 92 -4.13 -2.44 -6.59
C GLN A 92 -4.53 -0.95 -6.60
N ALA A 93 -5.82 -0.65 -6.56
CA ALA A 93 -6.32 0.73 -6.50
C ALA A 93 -6.05 1.41 -5.15
N GLU A 94 -5.85 0.63 -4.08
CA GLU A 94 -5.57 1.15 -2.74
C GLU A 94 -4.10 1.01 -2.37
N CYS A 95 -3.66 -0.22 -2.09
CA CYS A 95 -2.29 -0.52 -1.68
C CYS A 95 -1.30 -0.37 -2.84
N GLY A 96 -1.71 -0.69 -4.08
CA GLY A 96 -0.89 -0.45 -5.26
C GLY A 96 -0.62 1.04 -5.45
N SER A 97 -1.69 1.84 -5.47
CA SER A 97 -1.61 3.31 -5.48
C SER A 97 -0.78 3.87 -4.34
N GLY A 98 -0.99 3.42 -3.10
CA GLY A 98 -0.19 3.80 -1.95
C GLY A 98 1.30 3.46 -2.12
N SER A 99 1.61 2.32 -2.75
CA SER A 99 2.98 1.93 -3.08
C SER A 99 3.61 2.88 -4.10
N GLY A 100 2.90 3.23 -5.17
CA GLY A 100 3.36 4.20 -6.17
C GLY A 100 3.60 5.59 -5.58
N MET A 101 2.66 6.07 -4.75
CA MET A 101 2.78 7.33 -4.03
C MET A 101 4.00 7.34 -3.10
N ALA A 102 4.20 6.27 -2.32
CA ALA A 102 5.36 6.14 -1.45
C ALA A 102 6.67 6.05 -2.25
N ALA A 103 6.71 5.30 -3.35
CA ALA A 103 7.91 5.11 -4.17
C ALA A 103 8.43 6.43 -4.75
N GLY A 104 7.53 7.29 -5.26
CA GLY A 104 7.89 8.63 -5.73
C GLY A 104 8.45 9.51 -4.61
N ALA A 105 7.81 9.49 -3.44
CA ALA A 105 8.28 10.24 -2.27
C ALA A 105 9.65 9.75 -1.77
N LEU A 106 9.88 8.44 -1.75
CA LEU A 106 11.17 7.85 -1.35
C LEU A 106 12.28 8.22 -2.34
N ALA A 107 12.01 8.14 -3.65
CA ALA A 107 12.98 8.56 -4.66
C ALA A 107 13.36 10.03 -4.47
N TYR A 108 12.39 10.91 -4.17
CA TYR A 108 12.67 12.30 -3.83
C TYR A 108 13.53 12.45 -2.55
N LEU A 109 13.19 11.74 -1.47
CA LEU A 109 13.97 11.75 -0.21
C LEU A 109 15.41 11.30 -0.42
N MET A 110 15.63 10.41 -1.38
CA MET A 110 16.93 9.84 -1.72
C MET A 110 17.64 10.61 -2.84
N CYS A 111 17.24 11.88 -3.06
CA CYS A 111 17.84 12.81 -4.02
C CYS A 111 17.73 12.37 -5.49
N GLY A 112 16.70 11.59 -5.83
CA GLY A 112 16.40 11.23 -7.21
C GLY A 112 15.92 12.44 -8.04
N ASP A 113 16.24 12.43 -9.32
CA ASP A 113 15.71 13.41 -10.27
C ASP A 113 14.23 13.13 -10.61
N LEU A 114 13.61 14.05 -11.36
CA LEU A 114 12.20 13.91 -11.76
C LEU A 114 11.92 12.60 -12.50
N ARG A 115 12.84 12.14 -13.35
CA ARG A 115 12.67 10.89 -14.11
C ARG A 115 12.71 9.70 -13.16
N GLN A 116 13.63 9.69 -12.21
CA GLN A 116 13.72 8.62 -11.20
C GLN A 116 12.50 8.60 -10.28
N ILE A 117 11.97 9.76 -9.90
CA ILE A 117 10.73 9.88 -9.10
C ILE A 117 9.52 9.28 -9.84
N LEU A 118 9.35 9.61 -11.12
CA LEU A 118 8.23 9.07 -11.91
C LEU A 118 8.43 7.58 -12.23
N ASN A 119 9.67 7.16 -12.51
CA ASN A 119 10.00 5.77 -12.79
C ASN A 119 9.80 4.88 -11.56
N SER A 120 10.14 5.34 -10.34
CA SER A 120 9.92 4.56 -9.13
C SER A 120 8.43 4.32 -8.87
N ALA A 121 7.60 5.35 -9.08
CA ALA A 121 6.15 5.24 -9.01
C ALA A 121 5.61 4.26 -10.07
N ALA A 122 6.09 4.34 -11.32
CA ALA A 122 5.69 3.43 -12.39
C ALA A 122 6.03 1.97 -12.03
N MET A 123 7.27 1.67 -11.67
CA MET A 123 7.68 0.29 -11.31
C MET A 123 6.92 -0.25 -10.10
N ALA A 124 6.62 0.60 -9.12
CA ALA A 124 5.85 0.21 -7.95
C ALA A 124 4.42 -0.20 -8.31
N LEU A 125 3.77 0.56 -9.21
CA LEU A 125 2.45 0.20 -9.73
C LEU A 125 2.50 -1.08 -10.59
N GLN A 126 3.45 -1.18 -11.53
CA GLN A 126 3.64 -2.36 -12.39
C GLN A 126 3.72 -3.66 -11.57
N SER A 127 4.44 -3.63 -10.45
CA SER A 127 4.68 -4.79 -9.59
C SER A 127 3.44 -5.24 -8.80
N LEU A 128 2.36 -4.45 -8.81
CA LEU A 128 1.14 -4.70 -8.05
C LEU A 128 -0.13 -4.73 -8.92
N ILE A 129 -0.01 -4.65 -10.25
CA ILE A 129 -1.15 -4.87 -11.16
C ILE A 129 -1.70 -6.30 -10.97
N GLY A 130 -3.02 -6.41 -10.90
CA GLY A 130 -3.75 -7.65 -10.62
C GLY A 130 -4.01 -7.93 -9.14
N LEU A 131 -3.58 -7.05 -8.22
CA LEU A 131 -3.76 -7.27 -6.79
C LEU A 131 -5.26 -7.20 -6.40
N VAL A 132 -5.83 -8.36 -6.10
CA VAL A 132 -7.23 -8.54 -5.68
C VAL A 132 -7.52 -7.96 -4.29
N CYS A 133 -8.79 -7.70 -3.97
CA CYS A 133 -9.23 -7.29 -2.63
C CYS A 133 -10.14 -8.36 -2.00
N ASP A 134 -9.58 -9.25 -1.20
CA ASP A 134 -10.23 -10.43 -0.63
C ASP A 134 -10.16 -10.47 0.91
N PRO A 135 -10.74 -9.49 1.62
CA PRO A 135 -10.64 -9.37 3.07
C PRO A 135 -11.30 -10.54 3.80
N VAL A 136 -10.58 -11.17 4.73
CA VAL A 136 -11.09 -12.20 5.64
C VAL A 136 -12.24 -11.62 6.47
N ALA A 137 -13.35 -12.34 6.53
CA ALA A 137 -14.58 -11.94 7.20
C ALA A 137 -15.12 -10.55 6.79
N GLY A 138 -14.76 -10.05 5.60
CA GLY A 138 -15.12 -8.70 5.16
C GLY A 138 -14.50 -7.61 6.04
N ARG A 139 -13.37 -7.89 6.68
CA ARG A 139 -12.64 -6.97 7.57
C ARG A 139 -11.38 -6.46 6.90
N VAL A 140 -11.16 -5.16 7.03
CA VAL A 140 -9.96 -4.52 6.50
C VAL A 140 -8.77 -4.77 7.44
N GLU A 141 -8.47 -6.03 7.75
CA GLU A 141 -7.45 -6.43 8.72
C GLU A 141 -6.53 -7.49 8.09
N VAL A 142 -7.07 -8.67 7.79
CA VAL A 142 -6.36 -9.74 7.09
C VAL A 142 -6.95 -9.86 5.68
N PRO A 143 -6.15 -9.83 4.59
CA PRO A 143 -4.69 -9.62 4.52
C PRO A 143 -4.27 -8.14 4.44
N CYS A 144 -5.16 -7.17 4.68
CA CYS A 144 -4.91 -5.74 4.46
C CYS A 144 -3.64 -5.21 5.16
N LEU A 145 -3.37 -5.64 6.40
CA LEU A 145 -2.13 -5.33 7.11
C LEU A 145 -0.90 -5.78 6.32
N GLY A 146 -0.87 -7.05 5.91
CA GLY A 146 0.21 -7.62 5.11
C GLY A 146 0.37 -6.93 3.76
N LYS A 147 -0.74 -6.59 3.09
CA LYS A 147 -0.73 -5.84 1.82
C LYS A 147 -0.14 -4.43 1.98
N ASN A 148 -0.42 -3.74 3.09
CA ASN A 148 0.22 -2.45 3.39
C ASN A 148 1.73 -2.61 3.58
N ILE A 149 2.15 -3.62 4.35
CA ILE A 149 3.57 -3.91 4.61
C ILE A 149 4.31 -4.20 3.29
N LEU A 150 3.76 -5.08 2.46
CA LEU A 150 4.35 -5.43 1.17
C LEU A 150 4.37 -4.25 0.20
N ALA A 151 3.31 -3.43 0.17
CA ALA A 151 3.28 -2.20 -0.62
C ALA A 151 4.37 -1.20 -0.20
N GLY A 152 4.64 -1.08 1.11
CA GLY A 152 5.73 -0.25 1.63
C GLY A 152 7.12 -0.75 1.23
N HIS A 153 7.34 -2.08 1.30
CA HIS A 153 8.60 -2.68 0.88
C HIS A 153 8.80 -2.58 -0.63
N ASN A 154 7.75 -2.81 -1.40
CA ASN A 154 7.73 -2.62 -2.85
C ASN A 154 8.10 -1.19 -3.23
N ALA A 155 7.57 -0.20 -2.51
CA ALA A 155 7.89 1.21 -2.74
C ALA A 155 9.39 1.50 -2.52
N LEU A 156 9.97 0.99 -1.43
CA LEU A 156 11.40 1.16 -1.17
C LEU A 156 12.27 0.45 -2.22
N ALA A 157 11.91 -0.77 -2.61
CA ALA A 157 12.62 -1.51 -3.65
C ALA A 157 12.59 -0.76 -5.00
N CYS A 158 11.42 -0.26 -5.41
CA CYS A 158 11.26 0.46 -6.67
C CYS A 158 11.95 1.84 -6.67
N ALA A 159 12.00 2.53 -5.53
CA ALA A 159 12.79 3.74 -5.37
C ALA A 159 14.30 3.44 -5.56
N ASN A 160 14.82 2.40 -4.92
CA ASN A 160 16.20 1.96 -5.10
C ASN A 160 16.50 1.56 -6.56
N MET A 161 15.59 0.82 -7.20
CA MET A 161 15.72 0.43 -8.62
C MET A 161 15.81 1.65 -9.53
N ALA A 162 14.93 2.64 -9.34
CA ALA A 162 14.94 3.86 -10.16
C ALA A 162 16.24 4.64 -10.00
N LEU A 163 16.74 4.75 -8.76
CA LEU A 163 18.01 5.40 -8.45
C LEU A 163 19.22 4.65 -9.01
N ALA A 164 19.14 3.32 -9.06
CA ALA A 164 20.13 2.46 -9.72
C ALA A 164 20.08 2.52 -11.26
N GLY A 165 19.14 3.29 -11.84
CA GLY A 165 19.04 3.49 -13.28
C GLY A 165 18.25 2.42 -14.02
N PHE A 166 17.42 1.64 -13.32
CA PHE A 166 16.53 0.68 -13.98
C PHE A 166 15.53 1.41 -14.87
N ASP A 167 15.32 0.86 -16.07
CA ASP A 167 14.33 1.37 -17.01
C ASP A 167 12.96 0.75 -16.66
N PRO A 168 11.92 1.56 -16.35
CA PRO A 168 10.58 1.02 -16.12
C PRO A 168 9.96 0.40 -17.38
N VAL A 169 10.53 0.65 -18.57
CA VAL A 169 10.02 0.28 -19.91
C VAL A 169 8.69 0.96 -20.26
N ILE A 170 7.74 0.94 -19.35
CA ILE A 170 6.42 1.57 -19.43
C ILE A 170 6.37 2.73 -18.42
N LEU A 171 6.07 3.93 -18.90
CA LEU A 171 6.05 5.14 -18.07
C LEU A 171 4.81 5.19 -17.18
N LEU A 172 4.83 6.12 -16.21
CA LEU A 172 3.80 6.22 -15.18
C LEU A 172 2.37 6.35 -15.73
N SER A 173 2.13 7.20 -16.73
CA SER A 173 0.78 7.42 -17.27
C SER A 173 0.19 6.15 -17.89
N GLU A 174 0.96 5.48 -18.76
CA GLU A 174 0.55 4.20 -19.36
C GLU A 174 0.40 3.10 -18.29
N THR A 175 1.26 3.09 -17.28
CA THR A 175 1.13 2.16 -16.15
C THR A 175 -0.17 2.37 -15.37
N ILE A 176 -0.58 3.61 -15.11
CA ILE A 176 -1.85 3.92 -14.42
C ILE A 176 -3.04 3.45 -15.25
N GLN A 177 -3.02 3.66 -16.57
CA GLN A 177 -4.07 3.20 -17.48
C GLN A 177 -4.15 1.67 -17.52
N ALA A 178 -3.00 1.00 -17.63
CA ALA A 178 -2.92 -0.46 -17.60
C ALA A 178 -3.41 -1.03 -16.26
N MET A 179 -3.08 -0.36 -15.16
CA MET A 179 -3.60 -0.70 -13.84
C MET A 179 -5.13 -0.57 -13.83
N ASP A 180 -5.70 0.56 -14.27
CA ASP A 180 -7.14 0.78 -14.31
C ASP A 180 -7.88 -0.28 -15.14
N GLU A 181 -7.37 -0.55 -16.36
CA GLU A 181 -7.92 -1.56 -17.26
C GLU A 181 -7.94 -2.95 -16.59
N ALA A 182 -6.79 -3.41 -16.09
CA ALA A 182 -6.69 -4.70 -15.42
C ALA A 182 -7.60 -4.79 -14.19
N GLY A 183 -7.71 -3.70 -13.42
CA GLY A 183 -8.56 -3.63 -12.23
C GLY A 183 -10.04 -3.76 -12.57
N ARG A 184 -10.51 -3.07 -13.62
CA ARG A 184 -11.89 -3.15 -14.09
C ARG A 184 -12.25 -4.53 -14.64
N MET A 185 -11.27 -5.28 -15.12
CA MET A 185 -11.46 -6.66 -15.60
C MET A 185 -11.56 -7.69 -14.48
N LEU A 186 -11.17 -7.36 -13.24
CA LEU A 186 -11.29 -8.30 -12.12
C LEU A 186 -12.74 -8.76 -11.95
N PRO A 187 -13.04 -10.05 -11.78
CA PRO A 187 -14.38 -10.50 -11.40
C PRO A 187 -14.84 -9.84 -10.10
N ALA A 188 -16.14 -9.54 -9.97
CA ALA A 188 -16.68 -8.87 -8.77
C ALA A 188 -16.22 -9.56 -7.45
N GLY A 189 -16.25 -10.89 -7.40
CA GLY A 189 -15.82 -11.65 -6.22
C GLY A 189 -14.34 -11.48 -5.82
N LEU A 190 -13.46 -11.03 -6.73
CA LEU A 190 -12.05 -10.74 -6.47
C LEU A 190 -11.79 -9.24 -6.20
N ARG A 191 -12.86 -8.43 -6.17
CA ARG A 191 -12.87 -7.07 -5.66
C ARG A 191 -13.40 -7.08 -4.22
N CYS A 192 -13.49 -5.91 -3.60
CA CYS A 192 -13.89 -5.74 -2.18
C CYS A 192 -15.32 -6.24 -1.83
N THR A 193 -16.01 -7.00 -2.70
CA THR A 193 -17.35 -7.55 -2.48
C THR A 193 -17.37 -8.93 -1.82
N THR A 194 -16.22 -9.47 -1.39
CA THR A 194 -16.09 -10.72 -0.60
C THR A 194 -16.65 -12.00 -1.24
N GLY A 195 -16.72 -12.07 -2.57
CA GLY A 195 -17.32 -13.22 -3.28
C GLY A 195 -16.36 -14.39 -3.58
N ALA A 196 -15.04 -14.20 -3.45
CA ALA A 196 -14.02 -15.18 -3.77
C ALA A 196 -12.73 -14.94 -2.96
N GLY A 197 -11.65 -15.68 -3.26
CA GLY A 197 -10.35 -15.53 -2.60
C GLY A 197 -10.37 -15.91 -1.12
N LEU A 198 -9.51 -15.27 -0.32
CA LEU A 198 -9.43 -15.52 1.12
C LEU A 198 -10.76 -15.28 1.84
N ALA A 199 -11.54 -14.28 1.39
CA ALA A 199 -12.84 -13.94 1.95
C ALA A 199 -13.82 -15.12 1.94
N ASN A 200 -13.71 -16.03 0.97
CA ASN A 200 -14.63 -17.16 0.78
C ASN A 200 -14.11 -18.50 1.32
N THR A 201 -13.01 -18.50 2.08
CA THR A 201 -12.49 -19.71 2.74
C THR A 201 -13.32 -20.09 3.97
N ASP A 202 -13.30 -21.36 4.37
CA ASP A 202 -14.06 -21.84 5.53
C ASP A 202 -13.65 -21.12 6.82
N THR A 203 -12.34 -20.91 7.02
CA THR A 203 -11.82 -20.14 8.15
C THR A 203 -12.34 -18.69 8.15
N SER A 204 -12.40 -18.05 6.98
CA SER A 204 -12.93 -16.68 6.86
C SER A 204 -14.41 -16.62 7.25
N ARG A 205 -15.22 -17.59 6.80
CA ARG A 205 -16.65 -17.66 7.16
C ARG A 205 -16.85 -17.90 8.65
N GLN A 206 -16.10 -18.84 9.25
CA GLN A 206 -16.14 -19.11 10.69
C GLN A 206 -15.76 -17.88 11.53
N ILE A 207 -14.71 -17.15 11.13
CA ILE A 207 -14.34 -15.89 11.80
C ILE A 207 -15.49 -14.88 11.68
N GLY A 208 -16.13 -14.78 10.51
CA GLY A 208 -17.29 -13.93 10.28
C GLY A 208 -18.45 -14.23 11.23
N GLU A 209 -18.81 -15.49 11.38
CA GLU A 209 -19.87 -15.96 12.30
C GLU A 209 -19.56 -15.57 13.75
N VAL A 210 -18.35 -15.86 14.23
CA VAL A 210 -17.91 -15.50 15.59
C VAL A 210 -17.96 -13.98 15.84
N LEU A 211 -17.61 -13.17 14.85
CA LEU A 211 -17.66 -11.72 14.95
C LEU A 211 -19.10 -11.20 14.99
N LEU A 212 -20.03 -11.80 14.24
CA LEU A 212 -21.45 -11.46 14.25
C LEU A 212 -22.08 -11.78 15.61
N GLU A 213 -21.78 -12.93 16.21
CA GLU A 213 -22.24 -13.31 17.55
C GLU A 213 -21.79 -12.32 18.62
N LYS A 214 -20.59 -11.73 18.46
CA LYS A 214 -20.06 -10.69 19.35
C LYS A 214 -20.62 -9.29 19.07
N GLY A 215 -21.60 -9.16 18.18
CA GLY A 215 -22.25 -7.88 17.84
C GLY A 215 -21.43 -6.98 16.91
N CYS A 216 -20.39 -7.50 16.27
CA CYS A 216 -19.54 -6.71 15.37
C CYS A 216 -20.13 -6.73 13.94
N LYS A 217 -20.74 -5.63 13.50
CA LYS A 217 -21.32 -5.49 12.14
C LYS A 217 -20.23 -5.45 11.06
N SER A 218 -20.46 -6.07 9.89
CA SER A 218 -19.49 -6.07 8.77
C SER A 218 -19.27 -4.67 8.20
N CYS A 219 -18.17 -4.44 7.47
CA CYS A 219 -17.97 -3.19 6.73
C CYS A 219 -18.85 -3.08 5.47
N LEU A 220 -19.61 -4.14 5.15
CA LEU A 220 -20.41 -4.27 3.93
C LEU A 220 -21.93 -4.14 4.19
N ASN A 221 -22.34 -3.97 5.46
CA ASN A 221 -23.74 -3.82 5.88
C ASN A 221 -23.95 -2.61 6.79
#